data_AF-A0A8D4C6B3-F1
#
_entry.id   AF-A0A8D4C6B3-F1
#
_cell.length_a   1.000
_cell.length_b   1.000
_cell.length_c   1.000
_cell.angle_alpha   90.00
_cell.angle_beta   90.00
_cell.angle_gamma   90.00
#
_symmetry.space_group_name_H-M   'P 1'
#
loop_
_entity.id
_entity.type
_entity.pdbx_description
1 polymer ?
#
loop_
_entity_poly.entity_id
_entity_poly.type
_entity_poly.pdbx_seq_one_letter_code
_entity_poly.pdbx_strand_id
1 'polypeptide(L)' 'MSDTTTYLAIAGAVLVIVLDLLAIISVFKSERSVGSKAMWALGIALFPLLGLLFWLVVGVRRLR' A
#
# COMPACT_ATOMS: atom_id res chain seq x y z
N MET A 1 24.26 8.67 -13.05
CA MET A 1 23.73 7.90 -11.90
C MET A 1 24.52 6.61 -11.84
N SER A 2 24.98 6.15 -10.67
CA SER A 2 25.72 4.89 -10.58
C SER A 2 24.77 3.71 -10.72
N ASP A 3 25.28 2.58 -11.23
CA ASP A 3 24.51 1.34 -11.37
C ASP A 3 23.86 0.92 -10.05
N THR A 4 24.58 1.13 -8.93
CA THR A 4 24.07 0.92 -7.57
C THR A 4 22.81 1.73 -7.29
N THR A 5 22.78 3.02 -7.64
CA THR A 5 21.59 3.86 -7.44
C THR A 5 20.39 3.34 -8.23
N THR A 6 20.62 2.87 -9.45
CA THR A 6 19.56 2.28 -10.29
C THR A 6 19.00 1.01 -9.66
N TYR A 7 19.85 0.09 -9.21
CA TYR A 7 19.39 -1.14 -8.54
C TYR A 7 18.64 -0.86 -7.23
N LEU A 8 19.09 0.11 -6.44
CA LEU A 8 18.40 0.52 -5.21
C LEU A 8 17.01 1.12 -5.52
N ALA A 9 16.89 1.93 -6.57
CA ALA A 9 15.61 2.49 -6.99
C ALA A 9 14.62 1.40 -7.44
N ILE A 10 15.08 0.40 -8.20
CA ILE A 10 14.26 -0.75 -8.61
C ILE A 10 13.79 -1.54 -7.39
N ALA A 11 14.71 -1.86 -6.47
CA ALA A 11 14.37 -2.58 -5.25
C ALA A 11 13.34 -1.81 -4.40
N GLY A 12 13.50 -0.49 -4.27
CA GLY A 12 12.53 0.37 -3.59
C GLY A 12 11.14 0.36 -4.25
N ALA A 13 11.09 0.45 -5.58
CA ALA A 13 9.83 0.39 -6.32
C ALA A 13 9.10 -0.95 -6.13
N VAL A 14 9.83 -2.07 -6.20
CA VAL A 14 9.26 -3.40 -5.95
C VAL A 14 8.72 -3.52 -4.52
N LEU A 15 9.46 -3.00 -3.53
CA LEU A 15 9.02 -3.01 -2.14
C LEU A 15 7.71 -2.24 -1.96
N VAL A 16 7.59 -1.05 -2.54
CA VAL A 16 6.35 -0.26 -2.48
C VAL A 16 5.17 -1.04 -3.06
N ILE A 17 5.34 -1.65 -4.23
CA ILE A 17 4.28 -2.44 -4.88
C ILE A 17 3.84 -3.61 -3.99
N VAL A 18 4.80 -4.35 -3.40
CA VAL A 18 4.48 -5.46 -2.50
C VAL A 18 3.69 -4.97 -1.28
N LEU A 19 4.12 -3.87 -0.67
CA LEU A 19 3.44 -3.28 0.48
C LEU A 19 2.03 -2.79 0.14
N ASP A 20 1.83 -2.19 -1.04
CA ASP A 20 0.52 -1.76 -1.52
C ASP A 20 -0.44 -2.94 -1.69
N LEU A 21 0.02 -4.05 -2.27
CA LEU A 21 -0.78 -5.26 -2.42
C LEU A 21 -1.18 -5.83 -1.05
N LEU A 22 -0.24 -5.88 -0.09
CA LEU A 22 -0.53 -6.33 1.27
C LEU A 22 -1.54 -5.41 1.97
N ALA A 23 -1.41 -4.10 1.79
CA ALA A 23 -2.35 -3.11 2.31
C ALA A 23 -3.76 -3.33 1.73
N ILE A 24 -3.88 -3.52 0.41
CA ILE A 24 -5.16 -3.79 -0.26
C ILE A 24 -5.77 -5.11 0.25
N ILE A 25 -4.99 -6.20 0.31
CA ILE A 25 -5.47 -7.48 0.83
C ILE A 25 -6.02 -7.32 2.25
N SER A 26 -5.33 -6.59 3.12
CA SER A 26 -5.79 -6.34 4.49
C SER A 26 -7.10 -5.55 4.54
N VAL A 27 -7.31 -4.60 3.61
CA VAL A 27 -8.56 -3.84 3.49
C VAL A 27 -9.70 -4.78 3.13
N PHE A 28 -9.49 -5.68 2.17
CA PHE A 28 -10.50 -6.66 1.77
C PHE A 28 -10.83 -7.69 2.86
N LYS A 29 -9.86 -8.03 3.71
CA LYS A 29 -10.08 -8.89 4.89
C LYS A 29 -10.86 -8.21 6.02
N SER A 30 -10.92 -6.87 6.06
CA SER A 30 -11.62 -6.16 7.15
C SER A 30 -13.15 -6.22 7.01
N GLU A 31 -13.88 -6.04 8.11
CA GLU A 31 -15.36 -5.99 8.13
C GLU A 31 -15.96 -4.66 7.60
N ARG A 32 -15.16 -3.88 6.87
CA ARG A 32 -15.62 -2.63 6.26
C ARG A 32 -16.65 -2.90 5.15
N SER A 33 -17.54 -1.94 4.93
CA SER A 33 -18.46 -1.98 3.79
C SER A 33 -17.71 -2.05 2.46
N VAL A 34 -18.37 -2.61 1.43
CA VAL A 34 -17.78 -2.77 0.08
C VAL A 34 -17.32 -1.42 -0.50
N GLY A 35 -18.12 -0.36 -0.36
CA GLY A 35 -17.74 0.98 -0.84
C GLY A 35 -16.49 1.53 -0.14
N SER A 36 -16.34 1.27 1.16
CA SER A 36 -15.13 1.67 1.90
C SER A 36 -13.91 0.91 1.40
N LYS A 37 -14.04 -0.40 1.14
CA LYS A 37 -12.95 -1.21 0.58
C LYS A 37 -12.50 -0.69 -0.78
N ALA A 38 -13.46 -0.35 -1.64
CA ALA A 38 -13.19 0.21 -2.96
C ALA A 38 -12.46 1.56 -2.88
N MET A 39 -12.91 2.50 -2.03
CA MET A 39 -12.20 3.78 -1.83
C MET A 39 -10.77 3.60 -1.33
N TRP A 40 -10.56 2.71 -0.36
CA TRP A 40 -9.23 2.40 0.16
C TRP A 40 -8.32 1.78 -0.91
N ALA A 41 -8.82 0.81 -1.66
CA ALA A 41 -8.06 0.16 -2.73
C ALA A 41 -7.71 1.15 -3.85
N LEU A 42 -8.66 2.01 -4.26
CA LEU A 42 -8.44 3.06 -5.25
C LEU A 42 -7.41 4.08 -4.76
N GLY A 43 -7.51 4.53 -3.52
CA GLY A 43 -6.57 5.48 -2.94
C GLY A 43 -5.13 4.94 -2.90
N ILE A 44 -4.96 3.67 -2.53
CA ILE A 44 -3.65 2.99 -2.54
C ILE A 44 -3.14 2.84 -3.98
N ALA A 45 -3.98 2.39 -4.92
CA ALA A 45 -3.56 2.17 -6.31
C ALA A 45 -3.18 3.46 -7.06
N LEU A 46 -3.92 4.56 -6.85
CA LEU A 46 -3.67 5.87 -7.49
C LEU A 46 -2.49 6.60 -6.85
N PHE A 47 -2.32 6.47 -5.55
CA PHE A 47 -1.30 7.16 -4.78
C PHE A 47 -0.51 6.18 -3.92
N PRO A 48 0.35 5.32 -4.49
CA PRO A 48 1.00 4.22 -3.79
C PRO A 48 1.68 4.66 -2.49
N LEU A 49 2.52 5.71 -2.55
CA LEU A 49 3.22 6.19 -1.36
C LEU A 49 2.30 6.80 -0.29
N LEU A 50 1.33 7.63 -0.69
CA LEU A 50 0.44 8.33 0.24
C LEU A 50 -0.64 7.39 0.79
N GLY A 51 -1.19 6.53 -0.06
CA GLY A 51 -2.18 5.51 0.28
C GLY A 51 -1.58 4.48 1.24
N LEU A 52 -0.35 4.03 0.98
CA LEU A 52 0.37 3.17 1.92
C LEU A 52 0.62 3.86 3.26
N LEU A 53 1.09 5.11 3.26
CA LEU A 53 1.33 5.87 4.49
C LEU A 53 0.05 6.04 5.33
N PHE A 54 -1.06 6.40 4.67
CA PHE A 54 -2.35 6.54 5.33
C PHE A 54 -2.88 5.20 5.85
N TRP A 55 -2.69 4.12 5.09
CA TRP A 55 -3.01 2.76 5.52
C TRP A 55 -2.15 2.31 6.72
N LEU A 56 -0.87 2.67 6.79
CA LEU A 56 -0.03 2.36 7.94
C LEU A 56 -0.53 3.02 9.22
N VAL A 57 -1.01 4.27 9.13
CA VAL A 57 -1.51 5.01 10.30
C VAL A 57 -2.88 4.50 10.76
N VAL A 58 -3.79 4.22 9.81
CA VAL A 58 -5.22 3.96 10.10
C VAL A 58 -5.62 2.49 9.93
N GLY A 59 -5.00 1.80 8.98
CA GLY A 59 -5.27 0.41 8.58
C GLY A 59 -4.63 -0.63 9.50
N VAL A 60 -3.34 -0.46 9.85
CA VAL A 60 -2.57 -1.45 10.65
C VAL A 60 -3.15 -1.67 12.05
N ARG A 61 -3.78 -0.65 12.65
CA ARG A 61 -4.36 -0.75 14.01
C ARG A 61 -5.49 -1.77 14.13
N ARG A 62 -6.04 -2.25 13.01
CA ARG A 62 -7.13 -3.23 12.94
C ARG A 62 -6.66 -4.67 12.66
N LEU A 63 -5.35 -4.91 12.61
CA LEU A 63 -4.76 -6.25 12.48
C LEU A 63 -4.58 -6.99 13.84
N ARG A 64 -5.05 -6.40 14.94
CA ARG A 64 -5.16 -7.05 16.27
C ARG A 64 -6.60 -7.43 16.56
#